data_AF-E3PQ28-F1
#
_entry.id   AF-E3PQ28-F1
#
_cell.length_a   1.000
_cell.length_b   1.000
_cell.length_c   1.000
_cell.angle_alpha   90.00
_cell.angle_beta   90.00
_cell.angle_gamma   90.00
#
_symmetry.space_group_name_H-M   'P 1'
#
loop_
_entity.id
_entity.type
_entity.pdbx_description
1 polymer ?
#
loop_
_entity_poly.entity_id
_entity_poly.type
_entity_poly.pdbx_seq_one_letter_code
_entity_poly.pdbx_strand_id
1 'polypeptide(L)'
;LDNSNFDPAQLTKPFGKTCQGTYALLCNWFQNKSDKLVQIQSLINGAPALSQDGVKQPDLSPDPKRAYVEGPLSSTVYGFINNSMMVQLPGQPGIKPLTFANLINF
;
A
#
# COMPACT_ATOMS: atom_id res chain seq x y z
N LEU A 1 4.25 20.22 -6.64
CA LEU A 1 4.27 18.79 -6.27
C LEU A 1 2.87 18.20 -6.23
N ASP A 2 1.83 19.03 -6.11
CA ASP A 2 0.42 18.63 -5.93
C ASP A 2 -0.23 17.91 -7.13
N ASN A 3 0.45 17.82 -8.27
CA ASN A 3 0.01 17.07 -9.46
C ASN A 3 0.92 15.88 -9.82
N SER A 4 1.92 15.57 -8.99
CA SER A 4 2.76 14.38 -9.22
C SER A 4 2.02 13.13 -8.77
N ASN A 5 1.49 12.39 -9.73
CA ASN A 5 0.94 11.05 -9.52
C ASN A 5 1.97 10.01 -10.03
N PHE A 6 2.29 9.05 -9.17
CA PHE A 6 3.11 7.90 -9.54
C PHE A 6 2.25 6.64 -9.46
N ASP A 7 2.02 6.01 -10.61
CA ASP A 7 1.37 4.70 -10.69
C ASP A 7 2.44 3.61 -10.89
N PRO A 8 2.73 2.79 -9.85
CA PRO A 8 3.72 1.73 -9.91
C PRO A 8 3.44 0.69 -11.00
N ALA A 9 2.17 0.52 -11.39
CA ALA A 9 1.80 -0.44 -12.44
C ALA A 9 2.25 0.01 -13.84
N GLN A 10 2.60 1.28 -14.04
CA GLN A 10 3.11 1.76 -15.33
C GLN A 10 4.59 1.45 -15.52
N LEU A 11 5.33 1.13 -14.44
CA LEU A 11 6.79 0.99 -14.44
C LEU A 11 7.28 -0.15 -15.35
N THR A 12 6.51 -1.25 -15.38
CA THR A 12 6.84 -2.48 -16.09
C THR A 12 6.09 -2.65 -17.41
N LYS A 13 5.11 -1.78 -17.71
CA LYS A 13 4.37 -1.80 -18.99
C LYS A 13 5.20 -1.79 -20.26
N PRO A 14 6.31 -1.03 -20.38
CA PRO A 14 7.07 -1.00 -21.63
C PRO A 14 7.90 -2.28 -21.87
N PHE A 15 7.97 -3.22 -20.91
CA PHE A 15 8.76 -4.45 -21.01
C PHE A 15 7.95 -5.56 -21.70
N GLY A 16 8.61 -6.40 -22.52
CA GLY A 16 7.97 -7.57 -23.15
C GLY A 16 8.54 -7.92 -24.53
N LYS A 17 8.27 -7.12 -25.55
CA LYS A 17 8.77 -7.34 -26.93
C LYS A 17 9.55 -6.16 -27.49
N THR A 18 8.96 -4.97 -27.42
CA THR A 18 9.57 -3.72 -27.89
C THR A 18 9.39 -2.66 -26.83
N CYS A 19 10.50 -2.08 -26.35
CA CYS A 19 10.53 -1.01 -25.34
C CYS A 19 9.84 0.26 -25.88
N GLN A 20 8.52 0.34 -25.74
CA GLN A 20 7.68 1.40 -26.29
C GLN A 20 6.66 1.90 -25.25
N GLY A 21 6.17 3.13 -25.45
CA GLY A 21 5.21 3.77 -24.55
C GLY A 21 5.85 4.50 -23.36
N THR A 22 5.06 4.76 -22.32
CA THR A 22 5.52 5.45 -21.11
C THR A 22 6.65 4.64 -20.45
N TYR A 23 7.74 5.33 -20.09
CA TYR A 23 8.97 4.73 -19.55
C TYR A 23 9.73 3.80 -20.51
N ALA A 24 9.54 3.92 -21.83
CA ALA A 24 10.34 3.17 -22.83
C ALA A 24 11.86 3.27 -22.63
N LEU A 25 12.35 4.44 -22.21
CA LEU A 25 13.77 4.64 -21.88
C LEU A 25 14.24 3.72 -20.75
N LEU A 26 13.40 3.51 -19.73
CA LEU A 26 13.70 2.62 -18.61
C LEU A 26 13.82 1.16 -19.10
N CYS A 27 12.92 0.73 -20.00
CA CYS A 27 13.02 -0.58 -20.64
C CYS A 27 14.32 -0.73 -21.44
N ASN A 28 14.73 0.30 -22.17
CA ASN A 28 15.99 0.28 -22.93
C ASN A 28 17.21 0.20 -22.00
N TRP A 29 17.25 0.96 -20.91
CA TRP A 29 18.34 0.93 -19.93
C TRP A 29 18.49 -0.45 -19.28
N PHE A 30 17.37 -1.08 -18.96
CA PHE A 30 17.36 -2.42 -18.37
C PHE A 30 17.44 -3.53 -19.42
N GLN A 31 17.70 -3.21 -20.69
CA GLN A 31 17.82 -4.18 -21.78
C GLN A 31 16.63 -5.15 -21.85
N ASN A 32 15.41 -4.64 -21.68
CA ASN A 32 14.17 -5.40 -21.62
C ASN A 32 14.08 -6.43 -20.45
N LYS A 33 14.89 -6.27 -19.39
CA LYS A 33 14.82 -7.11 -18.17
C LYS A 33 14.09 -6.40 -17.03
N SER A 34 12.87 -6.84 -16.71
CA SER A 34 12.01 -6.18 -15.73
C SER A 34 12.20 -6.66 -14.28
N ASP A 35 13.02 -7.69 -14.02
CA ASP A 35 13.07 -8.39 -12.72
C ASP A 35 13.25 -7.47 -11.51
N LYS A 36 14.15 -6.49 -11.62
CA LYS A 36 14.44 -5.53 -10.56
C LYS A 36 13.30 -4.53 -10.35
N LEU A 37 12.61 -4.15 -11.43
CA LEU A 37 11.48 -3.24 -11.35
C LEU A 37 10.24 -3.93 -10.78
N VAL A 38 10.04 -5.22 -11.09
CA VAL A 38 8.99 -6.04 -10.48
C VAL A 38 9.18 -6.14 -8.96
N GLN A 39 10.42 -6.29 -8.49
CA GLN A 39 10.72 -6.27 -7.05
C GLN A 39 10.38 -4.92 -6.41
N ILE A 40 10.75 -3.80 -7.04
CA ILE A 40 10.42 -2.46 -6.54
C ILE A 40 8.90 -2.25 -6.52
N GLN A 41 8.21 -2.65 -7.59
CA GLN A 41 6.76 -2.56 -7.68
C GLN A 41 6.10 -3.34 -6.52
N SER A 42 6.57 -4.56 -6.25
CA SER A 42 6.12 -5.39 -5.11
C SER A 42 6.30 -4.72 -3.75
N LEU A 43 7.43 -4.04 -3.51
CA LEU A 43 7.64 -3.29 -2.27
C LEU A 43 6.64 -2.14 -2.09
N ILE A 44 6.18 -1.53 -3.20
CA ILE A 44 5.28 -0.38 -3.16
C ILE A 44 3.81 -0.82 -3.08
N ASN A 45 3.38 -1.76 -3.90
CA ASN A 45 1.95 -2.08 -4.02
C ASN A 45 1.61 -3.53 -3.64
N GLY A 46 2.55 -4.25 -3.03
CA GLY A 46 2.36 -5.64 -2.63
C GLY A 46 2.18 -6.61 -3.80
N ALA A 47 2.42 -6.22 -5.06
CA ALA A 47 2.29 -7.14 -6.19
C ALA A 47 3.17 -8.39 -6.00
N PRO A 48 2.74 -9.57 -6.49
CA PRO A 48 3.56 -10.76 -6.47
C PRO A 48 4.91 -10.54 -7.17
N ALA A 49 5.99 -11.03 -6.57
CA ALA A 49 7.32 -10.98 -7.16
C ALA A 49 8.13 -12.21 -6.76
N LEU A 50 9.03 -12.66 -7.64
CA LEU A 50 10.00 -13.73 -7.37
C LEU A 50 9.38 -14.99 -6.72
N SER A 51 8.25 -15.44 -7.24
CA SER A 51 7.53 -16.62 -6.74
C SER A 51 6.95 -16.49 -5.33
N GLN A 52 6.85 -15.28 -4.78
CA GLN A 52 6.12 -15.00 -3.55
C GLN A 52 4.72 -14.46 -3.85
N ASP A 53 3.76 -14.87 -3.04
CA ASP A 53 2.41 -14.31 -3.05
C ASP A 53 2.46 -12.82 -2.69
N GLY A 54 1.54 -12.06 -3.28
CA GLY A 54 1.43 -10.63 -3.03
C GLY A 54 0.58 -10.28 -1.81
N VAL A 55 0.64 -9.03 -1.40
CA VAL A 55 -0.29 -8.42 -0.44
C VAL A 55 -1.40 -7.72 -1.22
N LYS A 56 -2.65 -8.04 -0.87
CA LYS A 56 -3.80 -7.33 -1.45
C LYS A 56 -3.79 -5.86 -1.03
N GLN A 57 -4.34 -5.00 -1.88
CA GLN A 57 -4.55 -3.60 -1.53
C GLN A 57 -5.33 -3.50 -0.21
N PRO A 58 -4.83 -2.75 0.79
CA PRO A 58 -5.52 -2.62 2.06
C PRO A 58 -6.86 -1.92 1.85
N ASP A 59 -7.92 -2.54 2.34
CA ASP A 59 -9.15 -1.81 2.62
C ASP A 59 -8.87 -0.86 3.80
N LEU A 60 -9.31 0.39 3.75
CA LEU A 60 -9.13 1.36 4.84
C LEU A 60 -10.34 1.41 5.78
N SER A 61 -11.36 0.59 5.53
CA SER A 61 -12.51 0.47 6.41
C SER A 61 -12.11 -0.13 7.79
N PRO A 62 -12.77 0.30 8.89
CA PRO A 62 -12.56 -0.31 10.20
C PRO A 62 -12.95 -1.79 10.18
N ASP A 63 -12.00 -2.67 10.48
CA ASP A 63 -12.25 -4.11 10.61
C ASP A 63 -11.46 -4.69 11.79
N PRO A 64 -12.12 -5.02 12.91
CA PRO A 64 -11.47 -5.60 14.08
C PRO A 64 -11.02 -7.06 13.88
N LYS A 65 -11.42 -7.72 12.78
CA LYS A 65 -11.03 -9.08 12.40
C LYS A 65 -10.08 -9.13 11.21
N ARG A 66 -9.53 -7.97 10.82
CA ARG A 66 -8.52 -7.88 9.76
C ARG A 66 -7.43 -8.93 10.00
N ALA A 67 -6.97 -9.60 8.94
CA ALA A 67 -5.81 -10.48 9.03
C ALA A 67 -4.52 -9.65 8.92
N TYR A 68 -3.54 -9.94 9.76
CA TYR A 68 -2.24 -9.26 9.70
C TYR A 68 -1.38 -9.90 8.62
N VAL A 69 -0.53 -9.09 7.99
CA VAL A 69 0.45 -9.53 7.00
C VAL A 69 1.75 -9.84 7.72
N GLU A 70 2.25 -11.06 7.54
CA GLU A 70 3.46 -11.54 8.18
C GLU A 70 4.67 -11.57 7.23
N GLY A 71 5.86 -11.81 7.80
CA GLY A 71 7.08 -12.06 7.05
C GLY A 71 7.54 -10.86 6.22
N PRO A 72 8.32 -11.08 5.14
CA PRO A 72 8.85 -10.00 4.29
C PRO A 72 7.76 -9.11 3.69
N LEU A 73 6.58 -9.67 3.42
CA LEU A 73 5.44 -8.96 2.85
C LEU A 73 4.91 -7.84 3.77
N SER A 74 5.10 -7.97 5.09
CA SER A 74 4.74 -6.94 6.07
C SER A 74 5.51 -5.63 5.87
N SER A 75 6.68 -5.68 5.23
CA SER A 75 7.54 -4.51 4.98
C SER A 75 7.21 -3.79 3.66
N THR A 76 6.27 -4.32 2.87
CA THR A 76 5.71 -3.58 1.73
C THR A 76 4.84 -2.45 2.24
N VAL A 77 4.63 -1.38 1.45
CA VAL A 77 3.74 -0.27 1.85
C VAL A 77 2.32 -0.79 2.14
N TYR A 78 1.83 -1.72 1.33
CA TYR A 78 0.52 -2.33 1.55
C TYR A 78 0.47 -3.19 2.82
N GLY A 79 1.49 -4.01 3.07
CA GLY A 79 1.59 -4.80 4.30
C GLY A 79 1.66 -3.92 5.55
N PHE A 80 2.47 -2.86 5.49
CA PHE A 80 2.63 -1.89 6.57
C PHE A 80 1.32 -1.19 6.88
N ILE A 81 0.62 -0.67 5.86
CA ILE A 81 -0.68 0.00 6.03
C ILE A 81 -1.69 -0.98 6.62
N ASN A 82 -1.79 -2.20 6.07
CA ASN A 82 -2.75 -3.19 6.55
C ASN A 82 -2.55 -3.50 8.04
N ASN A 83 -1.30 -3.69 8.48
CA ASN A 83 -0.97 -3.95 9.88
C ASN A 83 -1.22 -2.72 10.77
N SER A 84 -0.91 -1.52 10.28
CA SER A 84 -1.12 -0.28 11.02
C SER A 84 -2.61 0.01 11.27
N MET A 85 -3.48 -0.34 10.33
CA MET A 85 -4.93 -0.18 10.43
C MET A 85 -5.58 -1.10 11.49
N MET A 86 -4.86 -2.12 11.97
CA MET A 86 -5.32 -3.01 13.03
C MET A 86 -5.19 -2.41 14.42
N VAL A 87 -4.36 -1.38 14.57
CA VAL A 87 -4.15 -0.70 15.85
C VAL A 87 -5.37 0.18 16.14
N GLN A 88 -6.43 -0.44 16.63
CA GLN A 88 -7.52 0.24 17.31
C GLN A 88 -7.18 0.22 18.79
N LEU A 89 -6.84 1.36 19.39
CA LEU A 89 -6.64 1.45 20.84
C LEU A 89 -8.01 1.36 21.52
N PRO A 90 -8.39 0.23 22.17
CA PRO A 90 -9.67 0.18 22.88
C PRO A 90 -9.64 1.19 24.02
N GLY A 91 -10.63 2.09 24.05
CA GLY A 91 -10.83 3.01 25.17
C GLY A 91 -9.97 4.28 25.16
N GLN A 92 -9.50 4.76 24.00
CA GLN A 92 -8.79 6.05 23.92
C GLN A 92 -9.67 7.17 24.55
N PRO A 93 -9.25 7.79 25.67
CA PRO A 93 -10.00 8.86 26.31
C PRO A 93 -10.13 10.02 25.32
N GLY A 94 -11.34 10.32 24.84
CA GLY A 94 -11.60 11.36 23.84
C GLY A 94 -12.46 10.94 22.64
N ILE A 95 -12.73 9.64 22.44
CA ILE A 95 -13.60 9.14 21.34
C ILE A 95 -15.10 9.20 21.71
N LYS A 96 -15.43 9.32 23.01
CA LYS A 96 -16.81 9.66 23.40
C LYS A 96 -17.07 11.12 23.01
N PRO A 97 -18.13 11.43 22.24
CA PRO A 97 -18.58 12.80 22.06
C PRO A 97 -18.69 13.44 23.45
N LEU A 98 -18.07 14.61 23.63
CA LEU A 98 -18.18 15.38 24.87
C LEU A 98 -19.67 15.71 25.07
N THR A 99 -20.38 14.90 25.86
CA THR A 99 -21.68 15.29 26.37
C THR A 99 -21.39 16.26 27.50
N PHE A 100 -21.48 17.55 27.22
CA PHE A 100 -21.59 18.54 28.29
C PHE A 100 -22.76 18.11 29.17
N ALA A 101 -22.47 17.74 30.41
CA ALA A 101 -23.49 17.49 31.40
C ALA A 101 -24.24 18.81 31.59
N ASN A 102 -25.40 18.96 30.95
CA ASN A 102 -26.38 20.00 31.28
C ASN A 102 -27.00 19.69 32.65
N LEU A 103 -26.17 19.62 33.69
CA LEU A 103 -26.58 19.56 35.09
C LEU A 103 -26.50 20.97 35.65
N ILE A 104 -27.41 21.83 35.19
CA ILE A 104 -27.94 22.88 36.06
C ILE A 104 -29.42 22.55 36.21
N ASN A 105 -29.73 21.80 37.27
CA ASN A 105 -31.09 21.75 37.82
C ASN A 105 -31.26 23.02 38.64
N PHE A 106 -32.19 23.89 38.24
CA PHE A 106 -32.76 24.92 39.12
C PHE A 106 -33.88 24.31 39.95
#